data_AF-A0A1A8GW94-F1
#
_entry.id   AF-A0A1A8GW94-F1
#
_cell.length_a   1.000
_cell.length_b   1.000
_cell.length_c   1.000
_cell.angle_alpha   90.00
_cell.angle_beta   90.00
_cell.angle_gamma   90.00
#
_symmetry.space_group_name_H-M   'P 1'
#
loop_
_entity.id
_entity.type
_entity.pdbx_description
1 polymer ?
#
loop_
_entity_poly.entity_id
_entity_poly.type
_entity_poly.pdbx_seq_one_letter_code
_entity_poly.pdbx_strand_id
1 'polypeptide(L)'
;EMQFQQAHYDKCVINLREKHKPDMSPVLDYIFSHAQVFKKNILVTMLIDQLCGRDPTLADELMVILNELTQLSKMENSKVALRARQVLIASHLPSYEL
;
A
#
# COMPACT_ATOMS: atom_id res chain seq x y z
N GLU A 1 -2.86 -2.56 -5.81
CA GLU A 1 -3.99 -2.22 -4.93
C GLU A 1 -4.78 -0.96 -5.29
N MET A 2 -4.15 0.11 -5.80
CA MET A 2 -4.87 1.36 -6.16
C MET A 2 -6.05 1.15 -7.14
N GLN A 3 -5.89 0.26 -8.12
CA GLN A 3 -6.94 -0.06 -9.12
C GLN A 3 -8.19 -0.73 -8.49
N PHE A 4 -8.07 -1.26 -7.27
CA PHE A 4 -9.15 -1.95 -6.55
C PHE A 4 -9.76 -1.08 -5.42
N GLN A 5 -9.35 0.18 -5.27
CA GLN A 5 -9.88 1.06 -4.20
C GLN A 5 -11.21 1.75 -4.57
N GLN A 6 -11.42 2.09 -5.84
CA GLN A 6 -12.42 3.07 -6.27
C GLN A 6 -13.87 2.53 -6.38
N ALA A 7 -14.08 1.21 -6.33
CA ALA A 7 -15.40 0.60 -6.46
C ALA A 7 -15.48 -0.81 -5.82
N HIS A 8 -16.62 -1.49 -5.99
CA HIS A 8 -16.70 -2.94 -5.79
C HIS A 8 -15.82 -3.69 -6.80
N TYR A 9 -15.37 -4.88 -6.41
CA TYR A 9 -14.43 -5.69 -7.18
C TYR A 9 -14.84 -5.86 -8.65
N ASP A 10 -16.09 -6.25 -8.92
CA ASP A 10 -16.57 -6.49 -10.29
C ASP A 10 -16.44 -5.24 -11.18
N LYS A 11 -16.78 -4.07 -10.62
CA LYS A 11 -16.66 -2.78 -11.33
C LYS A 11 -15.20 -2.40 -11.56
N CYS A 12 -14.31 -2.67 -10.59
CA CYS A 12 -12.87 -2.50 -10.77
C CYS A 12 -12.32 -3.39 -11.89
N VAL A 13 -12.74 -4.66 -11.97
CA VAL A 13 -12.33 -5.60 -13.02
C VAL A 13 -12.80 -5.14 -14.40
N ILE A 14 -14.06 -4.68 -14.52
CA ILE A 14 -14.58 -4.11 -15.77
C ILE A 14 -13.76 -2.90 -16.19
N ASN A 15 -13.52 -1.95 -15.28
CA ASN A 15 -12.70 -0.77 -15.58
C ASN A 15 -11.27 -1.15 -16.01
N LEU A 16 -10.67 -2.13 -15.34
CA LEU A 16 -9.34 -2.61 -15.65
C LEU A 16 -9.27 -3.24 -17.04
N ARG A 17 -10.29 -4.03 -17.38
CA ARG A 17 -10.46 -4.60 -18.73
C ARG A 17 -10.53 -3.51 -19.78
N GLU A 18 -11.42 -2.54 -19.63
CA GLU A 18 -11.58 -1.46 -20.61
C GLU A 18 -10.29 -0.65 -20.79
N LYS A 19 -9.50 -0.48 -19.73
CA LYS A 19 -8.21 0.24 -19.77
C LYS A 19 -7.11 -0.48 -20.55
N HIS A 20 -7.12 -1.81 -20.62
CA HIS A 20 -6.01 -2.59 -21.20
C HIS A 20 -6.36 -3.25 -22.55
N LYS A 21 -7.58 -3.07 -23.08
CA LYS A 21 -7.92 -3.58 -24.41
C LYS A 21 -6.96 -3.08 -25.48
N PRO A 22 -6.54 -3.93 -26.44
CA PRO A 22 -6.99 -5.32 -26.64
C PRO A 22 -6.24 -6.38 -25.83
N ASP A 23 -5.13 -6.04 -25.16
CA ASP A 23 -4.31 -7.01 -24.42
C ASP A 23 -4.85 -7.27 -23.02
N MET A 24 -5.28 -8.50 -22.78
CA MET A 24 -5.85 -8.94 -21.50
C MET A 24 -4.80 -9.48 -20.52
N SER A 25 -3.56 -9.68 -20.95
CA SER A 25 -2.50 -10.25 -20.12
C SER A 25 -2.28 -9.45 -18.83
N PRO A 26 -2.18 -8.10 -18.86
CA PRO A 26 -2.00 -7.30 -17.65
C PRO A 26 -3.20 -7.40 -16.68
N VAL A 27 -4.41 -7.55 -17.21
CA VAL A 27 -5.63 -7.66 -16.40
C VAL A 27 -5.56 -8.90 -15.51
N LEU A 28 -5.08 -10.02 -16.06
CA LEU A 28 -4.89 -11.26 -15.31
C LEU A 28 -3.84 -11.07 -14.21
N ASP A 29 -2.70 -10.45 -14.52
CA ASP A 29 -1.63 -10.19 -13.54
C ASP A 29 -2.13 -9.36 -12.35
N TYR A 30 -2.90 -8.30 -12.61
CA TYR A 30 -3.51 -7.49 -11.56
C TYR A 30 -4.50 -8.29 -10.71
N ILE A 31 -5.34 -9.13 -11.33
CA ILE A 31 -6.32 -9.97 -10.63
C ILE A 31 -5.62 -11.01 -9.75
N PHE A 32 -4.66 -11.74 -10.30
CA PHE A 32 -3.91 -12.76 -9.54
C PHE A 32 -3.08 -12.15 -8.42
N SER A 33 -2.48 -10.99 -8.66
CA SER A 33 -1.78 -10.24 -7.62
C SER A 33 -2.74 -9.82 -6.50
N HIS A 34 -3.92 -9.27 -6.83
CA HIS A 34 -4.90 -8.84 -5.83
C HIS A 34 -5.50 -10.01 -5.04
N ALA A 35 -5.66 -11.19 -5.65
CA ALA A 35 -6.09 -12.41 -4.93
C ALA A 35 -5.14 -12.80 -3.78
N GLN A 36 -3.88 -12.36 -3.82
CA GLN A 36 -2.90 -12.60 -2.75
C GLN A 36 -2.66 -11.35 -1.86
N VAL A 37 -3.57 -10.36 -1.88
CA VAL A 37 -3.44 -9.10 -1.13
C VAL A 37 -3.15 -9.30 0.36
N PHE A 38 -3.76 -10.31 0.99
CA PHE A 38 -3.50 -10.61 2.40
C PHE A 38 -2.02 -10.94 2.68
N LYS A 39 -1.41 -11.80 1.85
CA LYS A 39 0.01 -12.18 1.98
C LYS A 39 0.93 -10.99 1.69
N LYS A 40 0.60 -10.21 0.65
CA LYS A 40 1.34 -8.98 0.32
C LYS A 40 1.30 -7.98 1.48
N ASN A 41 0.15 -7.83 2.13
CA ASN A 41 -0.01 -6.91 3.25
C ASN A 41 0.84 -7.30 4.45
N ILE A 42 0.94 -8.60 4.77
CA ILE A 42 1.86 -9.08 5.81
C ILE A 42 3.30 -8.70 5.47
N LEU A 43 3.74 -9.02 4.25
CA LEU A 43 5.11 -8.73 3.81
C LEU A 43 5.42 -7.22 3.86
N VAL A 44 4.50 -6.38 3.36
CA VAL A 44 4.67 -4.93 3.38
C VAL A 44 4.74 -4.40 4.81
N THR A 45 3.89 -4.85 5.73
CA THR A 45 3.99 -4.47 7.15
C THR A 45 5.34 -4.85 7.75
N MET A 46 5.84 -6.07 7.48
CA MET A 46 7.17 -6.49 7.95
C MET A 46 8.29 -5.62 7.38
N LEU A 47 8.21 -5.21 6.11
CA LEU A 47 9.18 -4.31 5.49
C LEU A 47 9.15 -2.92 6.14
N ILE A 48 7.96 -2.37 6.37
CA ILE A 48 7.80 -1.09 7.09
C ILE A 48 8.47 -1.18 8.46
N ASP A 49 8.23 -2.25 9.21
CA ASP A 49 8.80 -2.44 10.55
C ASP A 49 10.33 -2.52 10.55
N GLN A 50 10.92 -3.25 9.59
CA GLN A 50 12.37 -3.41 9.51
C GLN A 50 13.08 -2.12 9.05
N LEU A 51 12.50 -1.42 8.08
CA LEU A 51 13.12 -0.22 7.50
C LEU A 51 12.96 1.00 8.40
N CYS A 52 11.82 1.14 9.06
CA CYS A 52 11.50 2.36 9.82
C CYS A 52 11.80 2.22 11.32
N GLY A 53 12.21 1.04 11.79
CA GLY A 53 12.53 0.80 13.20
C GLY A 53 13.95 1.20 13.61
N ARG A 54 14.81 1.64 12.67
CA ARG A 54 16.25 1.80 12.90
C ARG A 54 16.80 3.21 12.69
N ASP A 55 16.07 4.10 12.01
CA ASP A 55 16.58 5.42 11.66
C ASP A 55 15.55 6.50 11.98
N PRO A 56 15.88 7.52 12.81
CA PRO A 56 14.99 8.65 13.07
C PRO A 56 14.80 9.54 11.84
N THR A 57 15.71 9.48 10.86
CA THR A 57 15.60 10.22 9.60
C THR A 57 15.08 9.33 8.49
N LEU A 58 13.77 9.33 8.30
CA LEU A 58 13.15 8.63 7.19
C LEU A 58 13.50 9.35 5.87
N ALA A 59 14.09 8.65 4.91
CA ALA A 59 14.39 9.23 3.59
C ALA A 59 13.11 9.76 2.91
N ASP A 60 13.21 10.88 2.20
CA ASP A 60 12.07 11.52 1.52
C ASP A 60 11.33 10.57 0.57
N GLU A 61 12.06 9.73 -0.16
CA GLU A 61 11.47 8.71 -1.05
C GLU A 61 10.59 7.71 -0.28
N LEU A 62 11.01 7.33 0.93
CA LEU A 62 10.26 6.43 1.79
C LEU A 62 9.02 7.12 2.38
N MET A 63 9.11 8.42 2.72
CA MET A 63 7.93 9.21 3.13
C MET A 63 6.87 9.24 2.03
N VAL A 64 7.24 9.41 0.76
CA VAL A 64 6.31 9.39 -0.37
C VAL A 64 5.60 8.04 -0.46
N ILE A 65 6.36 6.94 -0.41
CA ILE A 65 5.80 5.57 -0.48
C ILE A 65 4.85 5.32 0.69
N LEU A 66 5.23 5.67 1.93
CA LEU A 66 4.35 5.49 3.09
C LEU A 66 3.07 6.32 2.95
N ASN A 67 3.15 7.54 2.43
CA ASN A 67 1.97 8.37 2.18
C ASN A 67 1.02 7.71 1.18
N GLU A 68 1.54 7.14 0.09
CA GLU A 68 0.73 6.38 -0.87
C GLU A 68 0.05 5.17 -0.22
N LEU A 69 0.77 4.44 0.65
CA LEU A 69 0.19 3.31 1.40
C LEU A 69 -0.96 3.75 2.32
N THR A 70 -0.92 4.97 2.86
CA THR A 70 -2.04 5.49 3.67
C THR A 70 -3.32 5.76 2.88
N GLN A 71 -3.24 5.86 1.54
CA GLN A 71 -4.41 6.08 0.67
C GLN A 71 -5.21 4.79 0.42
N LEU A 72 -4.72 3.63 0.86
CA LEU A 72 -5.44 2.36 0.78
C LEU A 72 -6.56 2.33 1.84
N SER A 73 -7.82 2.44 1.39
CA SER A 73 -8.99 2.58 2.26
C SER A 73 -9.82 1.30 2.42
N LYS A 74 -9.60 0.29 1.57
CA LYS A 74 -10.27 -1.02 1.71
C LYS A 74 -9.84 -1.73 3.00
N MET A 75 -10.80 -2.40 3.65
CA MET A 75 -10.60 -3.09 4.93
C MET A 75 -9.43 -4.08 4.92
N GLU A 76 -9.21 -4.80 3.82
CA GLU A 76 -8.10 -5.75 3.64
C GLU A 76 -6.71 -5.10 3.78
N ASN A 77 -6.58 -3.80 3.48
CA ASN A 77 -5.34 -3.03 3.52
C ASN A 77 -5.17 -2.21 4.80
N SER A 78 -6.18 -2.23 5.68
CA SER A 78 -6.24 -1.38 6.89
C SER A 78 -4.98 -1.47 7.76
N LYS A 79 -4.42 -2.67 7.94
CA LYS A 79 -3.19 -2.88 8.73
C LYS A 79 -1.98 -2.17 8.13
N VAL A 80 -1.81 -2.25 6.81
CA VAL A 80 -0.69 -1.60 6.09
C VAL A 80 -0.84 -0.08 6.17
N ALA A 81 -2.03 0.43 5.83
CA ALA A 81 -2.30 1.87 5.85
C ALA A 81 -2.13 2.47 7.25
N LEU A 82 -2.64 1.78 8.28
CA LEU A 82 -2.47 2.18 9.68
C LEU A 82 -1.00 2.20 10.08
N ARG A 83 -0.24 1.16 9.72
CA ARG A 83 1.18 1.08 10.10
C ARG A 83 2.01 2.17 9.41
N ALA A 84 1.78 2.41 8.12
CA ALA A 84 2.43 3.49 7.39
C ALA A 84 2.14 4.87 8.03
N ARG A 85 0.89 5.11 8.44
CA ARG A 85 0.51 6.34 9.16
C ARG A 85 1.20 6.47 10.52
N GLN A 86 1.32 5.39 11.29
CA GLN A 86 2.03 5.41 12.57
C GLN A 86 3.50 5.80 12.40
N VAL A 87 4.17 5.25 11.40
CA VAL A 87 5.57 5.58 11.10
C VAL A 87 5.71 7.04 10.66
N LEU A 88 4.86 7.52 9.76
CA LEU A 88 4.87 8.92 9.34
C LEU A 88 4.65 9.88 10.52
N ILE A 89 3.78 9.53 11.46
CA ILE A 89 3.61 10.34 12.68
C ILE A 89 4.89 10.31 13.53
N ALA A 90 5.49 9.13 13.71
CA ALA A 90 6.72 8.96 14.48
C ALA A 90 7.91 9.72 13.90
N SER A 91 8.04 9.80 12.57
CA SER A 91 9.13 10.53 11.91
C SER A 91 9.03 12.05 12.01
N HIS A 92 7.83 12.59 12.27
CA HIS A 92 7.61 14.03 12.47
C HIS A 92 7.66 14.44 13.95
N LEU A 93 7.63 13.48 14.88
CA LEU A 93 7.81 13.77 16.30
C LEU A 93 9.29 14.11 16.54
N PRO A 94 9.62 15.23 17.19
CA PRO A 94 11.00 15.52 17.53
C PRO A 94 11.54 14.36 18.38
N SER A 95 12.72 13.85 18.05
CA SER A 95 13.40 12.83 18.85
C SER A 95 13.60 13.40 20.25
N TYR A 96 12.77 12.96 21.20
CA TYR A 96 12.95 13.32 22.60
C TYR A 96 14.10 12.46 23.13
N GLU A 97 15.33 12.86 22.83
CA GLU A 97 16.49 12.39 23.55
C GLU A 97 16.56 13.19 24.85
N LEU A 98 16.29 12.50 25.97
CA LEU A 98 16.43 12.97 27.35
C LEU A 98 17.65 12.28 27.96
#